data_AF-A0A2E9Y9V3-F1
#
_entry.id   AF-A0A2E9Y9V3-F1
#
_cell.length_a   1.000
_cell.length_b   1.000
_cell.length_c   1.000
_cell.angle_alpha   90.00
_cell.angle_beta   90.00
_cell.angle_gamma   90.00
#
_symmetry.space_group_name_H-M   'P 1'
#
loop_
_entity.id
_entity.type
_entity.pdbx_description
1 polymer ?
#
loop_
_entity_poly.entity_id
_entity_poly.type
_entity_poly.pdbx_seq_one_letter_code
_entity_poly.pdbx_strand_id
1 'polypeptide(L)'
;MLLLGGMSRGATQRLERGLKTTSRRGLRLNLRLKKLFGKRGKTVFISALPKSGSTFLVKVLGQVTGYQTFFLGYHQLNEQDLYLPNLIDAWSMNVISHQHTRPSAPNLDLMRQFAIRPVILTRNAYDATVSLTDHLERESPETPLLNVPDDFMARERTARLDMVIDLALPWYIRFVADWADAGHDYLWLRYEELIDGGADTVRRVLAMHDLPAGDDVIETALIQARGEGSRLNKGVAGRGTEELSPAQKTRINALTRHYPGVDFSCLGLAGAD
;
A
#
# COMPACT_ATOMS: atom_id res chain seq x y z
N MET A 1 -24.08 -29.99 50.08
CA MET A 1 -23.35 -28.72 49.87
C MET A 1 -22.08 -29.08 49.10
N LEU A 2 -22.09 -28.82 47.79
CA LEU A 2 -21.06 -29.23 46.83
C LEU A 2 -19.78 -28.42 46.99
N LEU A 3 -18.63 -29.10 46.98
CA LEU A 3 -17.31 -28.53 46.71
C LEU A 3 -16.88 -28.96 45.30
N LEU A 4 -17.07 -28.09 44.30
CA LEU A 4 -16.49 -28.26 42.98
C LEU A 4 -15.11 -27.59 42.96
N GLY A 5 -14.08 -28.43 42.93
CA GLY A 5 -12.68 -28.05 42.87
C GLY A 5 -12.33 -27.31 41.58
N GLY A 6 -11.48 -26.28 41.74
CA GLY A 6 -11.02 -25.42 40.67
C GLY A 6 -10.31 -26.18 39.55
N MET A 7 -10.81 -26.03 38.32
CA MET A 7 -10.08 -26.39 37.12
C MET A 7 -8.77 -25.57 37.07
N SER A 8 -7.63 -26.26 36.99
CA SER A 8 -6.33 -25.61 36.94
C SER A 8 -6.22 -24.72 35.69
N ARG A 9 -5.68 -23.52 35.86
CA ARG A 9 -5.43 -22.53 34.79
C ARG A 9 -4.67 -23.10 33.57
N GLY A 10 -4.00 -24.26 33.69
CA GLY A 10 -3.23 -24.90 32.63
C GLY A 10 -4.05 -25.69 31.60
N ALA A 11 -5.22 -26.24 31.96
CA ALA A 11 -6.04 -27.02 31.01
C ALA A 11 -6.74 -26.10 29.99
N THR A 12 -7.28 -24.98 30.46
CA THR A 12 -7.91 -23.94 29.64
C THR A 12 -6.88 -23.29 28.70
N GLN A 13 -5.65 -23.05 29.18
CA GLN A 13 -4.56 -22.51 28.37
C GLN A 13 -4.07 -23.50 27.29
N ARG A 14 -4.08 -24.81 27.57
CA ARG A 14 -3.77 -25.86 26.58
C ARG A 14 -4.87 -25.99 25.53
N LEU A 15 -6.13 -25.84 25.93
CA LEU A 15 -7.27 -25.84 25.00
C LEU A 15 -7.26 -24.59 24.11
N GLU A 16 -7.00 -23.41 24.66
CA GLU A 16 -6.82 -22.17 23.88
C GLU A 16 -5.63 -22.27 22.93
N ARG A 17 -4.50 -22.82 23.37
CA ARG A 17 -3.35 -23.08 22.49
C ARG A 17 -3.69 -24.11 21.43
N GLY A 18 -4.48 -25.15 21.76
CA GLY A 18 -5.03 -26.12 20.82
C GLY A 18 -5.92 -25.46 19.77
N LEU A 19 -6.86 -24.61 20.20
CA LEU A 19 -7.78 -23.84 19.34
C LEU A 19 -7.05 -22.80 18.44
N LYS A 20 -6.05 -22.10 18.99
CA LYS A 20 -5.18 -21.18 18.25
C LYS A 20 -4.18 -21.91 17.33
N THR A 21 -3.72 -23.11 17.69
CA THR A 21 -2.95 -23.96 16.78
C THR A 21 -3.84 -24.61 15.72
N THR A 22 -5.12 -24.86 15.99
CA THR A 22 -6.08 -25.34 14.97
C THR A 22 -6.46 -24.27 13.96
N SER A 23 -6.41 -22.97 14.27
CA SER A 23 -6.67 -21.93 13.25
C SER A 23 -5.53 -21.84 12.23
N ARG A 24 -4.27 -21.74 12.66
CA ARG A 24 -3.11 -21.73 11.74
C ARG A 24 -2.92 -23.06 11.01
N ARG A 25 -3.08 -24.20 11.69
CA ARG A 25 -3.02 -25.52 11.03
C ARG A 25 -4.19 -25.72 10.08
N GLY A 26 -5.38 -25.25 10.45
CA GLY A 26 -6.59 -25.26 9.61
C GLY A 26 -6.43 -24.40 8.36
N LEU A 27 -5.90 -23.18 8.49
CA LEU A 27 -5.58 -22.30 7.35
C LEU A 27 -4.53 -22.95 6.43
N ARG A 28 -3.47 -23.55 7.00
CA ARG A 28 -2.46 -24.28 6.20
C ARG A 28 -3.05 -25.51 5.51
N LEU A 29 -3.96 -26.23 6.16
CA LEU A 29 -4.68 -27.35 5.55
C LEU A 29 -5.58 -26.85 4.42
N ASN A 30 -6.34 -25.78 4.63
CA ASN A 30 -7.16 -25.14 3.59
C ASN A 30 -6.31 -24.74 2.38
N LEU A 31 -5.18 -24.06 2.61
CA LEU A 31 -4.24 -23.70 1.54
C LEU A 31 -3.69 -24.93 0.81
N ARG A 32 -3.35 -26.02 1.53
CA ARG A 32 -2.92 -27.29 0.91
C ARG A 32 -4.02 -27.89 0.05
N LEU A 33 -5.25 -27.92 0.53
CA LEU A 33 -6.40 -28.41 -0.23
C LEU A 33 -6.63 -27.55 -1.48
N LYS A 34 -6.58 -26.21 -1.37
CA LYS A 34 -6.68 -25.31 -2.53
C LYS A 34 -5.54 -25.50 -3.54
N LYS A 35 -4.32 -25.80 -3.06
CA LYS A 35 -3.17 -26.12 -3.93
C LYS A 35 -3.35 -27.47 -4.66
N LEU A 36 -4.01 -28.44 -4.04
CA LEU A 36 -4.25 -29.77 -4.62
C LEU A 36 -5.41 -29.78 -5.60
N PHE A 37 -6.50 -29.07 -5.29
CA PHE A 37 -7.76 -29.18 -6.03
C PHE A 37 -8.14 -27.93 -6.82
N GLY A 38 -7.46 -26.80 -6.60
CA GLY A 38 -7.77 -25.51 -7.22
C GLY A 38 -6.70 -25.06 -8.21
N LYS A 39 -7.11 -24.27 -9.20
CA LYS A 39 -6.19 -23.49 -10.03
C LYS A 39 -5.85 -22.20 -9.30
N ARG A 40 -4.56 -21.89 -9.21
CA ARG A 40 -4.09 -20.62 -8.64
C ARG A 40 -4.48 -19.47 -9.56
N GLY A 41 -5.12 -18.45 -9.00
CA GLY A 41 -5.42 -17.19 -9.67
C GLY A 41 -4.19 -16.28 -9.78
N LYS A 42 -4.33 -15.18 -10.53
CA LYS A 42 -3.30 -14.16 -10.68
C LYS A 42 -3.54 -13.02 -9.70
N THR A 43 -2.48 -12.56 -9.05
CA THR A 43 -2.54 -11.45 -8.09
C THR A 43 -1.64 -10.33 -8.59
N VAL A 44 -2.24 -9.17 -8.88
CA VAL A 44 -1.53 -7.91 -9.08
C VAL A 44 -1.59 -7.15 -7.76
N PHE A 45 -0.46 -7.08 -7.06
CA PHE A 45 -0.38 -6.46 -5.75
C PHE A 45 0.42 -5.16 -5.84
N ILE A 46 -0.21 -4.05 -5.46
CA ILE A 46 0.38 -2.72 -5.50
C ILE A 46 0.62 -2.27 -4.06
N SER A 47 1.88 -2.21 -3.66
CA SER A 47 2.26 -1.52 -2.43
C SER A 47 2.54 -0.05 -2.76
N ALA A 48 1.72 0.85 -2.23
CA ALA A 48 1.75 2.26 -2.61
C ALA A 48 2.01 3.15 -1.41
N LEU A 49 2.67 4.28 -1.63
CA LEU A 49 2.61 5.40 -0.69
C LEU A 49 1.19 5.97 -0.66
N PRO A 50 0.68 6.47 0.49
CA PRO A 50 -0.57 7.18 0.49
C PRO A 50 -0.52 8.37 -0.47
N LYS A 51 -1.61 8.54 -1.23
CA LYS A 51 -1.76 9.59 -2.23
C LYS A 51 -0.74 9.55 -3.39
N SER A 52 -0.21 8.37 -3.73
CA SER A 52 0.61 8.16 -4.94
C SER A 52 -0.17 7.76 -6.20
N GLY A 53 -1.51 7.88 -6.19
CA GLY A 53 -2.34 7.55 -7.35
C GLY A 53 -2.69 6.06 -7.51
N SER A 54 -2.51 5.25 -6.46
CA SER A 54 -2.81 3.81 -6.50
C SER A 54 -4.27 3.50 -6.87
N THR A 55 -5.24 4.30 -6.41
CA THR A 55 -6.66 4.12 -6.79
C THR A 55 -6.87 4.26 -8.30
N PHE A 56 -6.16 5.21 -8.94
CA PHE A 56 -6.24 5.40 -10.38
C PHE A 56 -5.64 4.20 -11.11
N LEU A 57 -4.45 3.74 -10.70
CA LEU A 57 -3.81 2.56 -11.28
C LEU A 57 -4.68 1.30 -11.14
N VAL A 58 -5.30 1.07 -9.97
CA VAL A 58 -6.23 -0.06 -9.76
C VAL A 58 -7.42 0.02 -10.70
N LYS A 59 -8.01 1.19 -10.90
CA LYS A 59 -9.15 1.39 -11.81
C LYS A 59 -8.76 1.03 -13.25
N VAL A 60 -7.61 1.51 -13.72
CA VAL A 60 -7.09 1.21 -15.06
C VAL A 60 -6.84 -0.29 -15.22
N LEU A 61 -6.10 -0.89 -14.28
CA LEU A 61 -5.79 -2.33 -14.35
C LEU A 61 -7.04 -3.19 -14.26
N GLY A 62 -8.03 -2.81 -13.46
CA GLY A 62 -9.32 -3.50 -13.38
C GLY A 62 -10.08 -3.46 -14.70
N GLN A 63 -10.07 -2.32 -15.39
CA GLN A 63 -10.66 -2.19 -16.72
C GLN A 63 -9.93 -3.01 -17.79
N VAL A 64 -8.58 -3.02 -17.77
CA VAL A 64 -7.78 -3.75 -18.75
C VAL A 64 -7.87 -5.27 -18.55
N THR A 65 -7.85 -5.74 -17.30
CA THR A 65 -7.72 -7.17 -16.98
C THR A 65 -9.04 -7.85 -16.64
N GLY A 66 -10.06 -7.08 -16.28
CA GLY A 66 -11.31 -7.60 -15.70
C GLY A 66 -11.13 -8.19 -14.29
N TYR A 67 -9.99 -7.97 -13.63
CA TYR A 67 -9.72 -8.53 -12.31
C TYR A 67 -10.50 -7.76 -11.24
N GLN A 68 -10.96 -8.48 -10.22
CA GLN A 68 -11.68 -7.86 -9.12
C GLN A 68 -10.73 -7.18 -8.12
N THR A 69 -11.16 -6.08 -7.53
CA THR A 69 -10.42 -5.46 -6.43
C THR A 69 -10.65 -6.26 -5.14
N PHE A 70 -9.59 -6.65 -4.45
CA PHE A 70 -9.68 -7.41 -3.21
C PHE A 70 -8.57 -6.99 -2.23
N PHE A 71 -8.93 -6.63 -0.99
CA PHE A 71 -7.96 -6.20 0.02
C PHE A 71 -7.31 -7.40 0.71
N LEU A 72 -5.98 -7.52 0.67
CA LEU A 72 -5.27 -8.70 1.20
C LEU A 72 -4.84 -8.56 2.66
N GLY A 73 -5.04 -7.39 3.28
CA GLY A 73 -4.80 -7.17 4.71
C GLY A 73 -6.04 -7.41 5.57
N TYR A 74 -5.88 -7.24 6.88
CA TYR A 74 -7.01 -7.42 7.82
C TYR A 74 -8.02 -6.27 7.76
N HIS A 75 -7.54 -5.02 7.87
CA HIS A 75 -8.39 -3.83 7.84
C HIS A 75 -7.64 -2.66 7.18
N GLN A 76 -8.37 -1.76 6.51
CA GLN A 76 -7.78 -0.65 5.76
C GLN A 76 -7.09 0.39 6.65
N LEU A 77 -7.56 0.58 7.89
CA LEU A 77 -6.98 1.55 8.84
C LEU A 77 -5.77 1.04 9.63
N ASN A 78 -5.40 -0.24 9.52
CA ASN A 78 -4.22 -0.79 10.18
C ASN A 78 -2.95 -0.50 9.34
N GLU A 79 -1.77 -0.96 9.79
CA GLU A 79 -0.51 -0.93 9.02
C GLU A 79 -0.54 -1.71 7.67
N GLN A 80 -1.71 -2.24 7.30
CA GLN A 80 -2.02 -2.94 6.06
C GLN A 80 -1.07 -4.10 5.72
N ASP A 81 -0.57 -4.79 6.74
CA ASP A 81 0.14 -6.06 6.59
C ASP A 81 -0.73 -7.11 5.89
N LEU A 82 -0.06 -8.00 5.14
CA LEU A 82 -0.73 -9.11 4.47
C LEU A 82 -1.34 -10.06 5.49
N TYR A 83 -2.60 -10.43 5.26
CA TYR A 83 -3.36 -11.27 6.15
C TYR A 83 -3.59 -12.65 5.52
N LEU A 84 -3.02 -13.67 6.15
CA LEU A 84 -3.03 -15.04 5.61
C LEU A 84 -4.43 -15.56 5.23
N PRO A 85 -5.50 -15.35 6.02
CA PRO A 85 -6.85 -15.73 5.59
C PRO A 85 -7.27 -15.10 4.27
N ASN A 86 -7.08 -13.79 4.09
CA ASN A 86 -7.45 -13.11 2.84
C ASN A 86 -6.61 -13.60 1.66
N LEU A 87 -5.33 -13.91 1.87
CA LEU A 87 -4.48 -14.53 0.85
C LEU A 87 -5.00 -15.93 0.45
N ILE A 88 -5.47 -16.72 1.42
CA ILE A 88 -6.06 -18.03 1.16
C ILE A 88 -7.37 -17.87 0.38
N ASP A 89 -8.22 -16.92 0.75
CA ASP A 89 -9.48 -16.65 0.07
C ASP A 89 -9.23 -16.24 -1.39
N ALA A 90 -8.30 -15.33 -1.61
CA ALA A 90 -7.88 -14.86 -2.94
C ALA A 90 -7.14 -15.92 -3.78
N TRP A 91 -6.75 -17.07 -3.23
CA TRP A 91 -5.88 -18.05 -3.90
C TRP A 91 -6.36 -18.46 -5.30
N SER A 92 -7.66 -18.65 -5.47
CA SER A 92 -8.26 -19.10 -6.74
C SER A 92 -8.86 -17.95 -7.56
N MET A 93 -8.60 -16.70 -7.15
CA MET A 93 -9.20 -15.50 -7.72
C MET A 93 -8.15 -14.72 -8.52
N ASN A 94 -8.58 -14.15 -9.64
CA ASN A 94 -7.81 -13.10 -10.30
C ASN A 94 -8.12 -11.77 -9.61
N VAL A 95 -7.14 -11.20 -8.94
CA VAL A 95 -7.33 -10.02 -8.08
C VAL A 95 -6.31 -8.93 -8.34
N ILE A 96 -6.77 -7.69 -8.18
CA ILE A 96 -5.91 -6.52 -8.00
C ILE A 96 -6.09 -6.06 -6.56
N SER A 97 -4.98 -5.78 -5.89
CA SER A 97 -4.99 -5.25 -4.53
C SER A 97 -4.05 -4.06 -4.44
N HIS A 98 -4.48 -3.00 -3.77
CA HIS A 98 -3.59 -1.89 -3.41
C HIS A 98 -3.59 -1.68 -1.90
N GLN A 99 -2.41 -1.52 -1.32
CA GLN A 99 -2.24 -1.37 0.11
C GLN A 99 -1.01 -0.53 0.44
N HIS A 100 -0.91 -0.05 1.68
CA HIS A 100 0.25 0.67 2.21
C HIS A 100 1.17 -0.29 2.96
N THR A 101 1.60 -1.36 2.30
CA THR A 101 2.30 -2.49 2.94
C THR A 101 3.81 -2.35 2.86
N ARG A 102 4.50 -2.32 4.01
CA ARG A 102 5.98 -2.36 4.06
C ARG A 102 6.51 -3.80 3.89
N PRO A 103 7.75 -3.99 3.41
CA PRO A 103 8.35 -5.31 3.21
C PRO A 103 8.91 -5.88 4.51
N SER A 104 8.07 -5.97 5.55
CA SER A 104 8.43 -6.65 6.79
C SER A 104 8.73 -8.13 6.52
N ALA A 105 9.57 -8.77 7.35
CA ALA A 105 9.87 -10.19 7.18
C ALA A 105 8.60 -11.09 7.07
N PRO A 106 7.54 -10.89 7.88
CA PRO A 106 6.28 -11.62 7.70
C PRO A 106 5.60 -11.38 6.35
N ASN A 107 5.59 -10.13 5.85
CA ASN A 107 5.01 -9.82 4.55
C ASN A 107 5.81 -10.45 3.41
N LEU A 108 7.15 -10.39 3.47
CA LEU A 108 8.02 -11.02 2.47
C LEU A 108 7.86 -12.55 2.46
N ASP A 109 7.72 -13.19 3.62
CA ASP A 109 7.47 -14.63 3.70
C ASP A 109 6.13 -15.02 3.07
N LEU A 110 5.09 -14.23 3.30
CA LEU A 110 3.79 -14.42 2.65
C LEU A 110 3.88 -14.17 1.13
N MET A 111 4.56 -13.11 0.71
CA MET A 111 4.77 -12.82 -0.71
C MET A 111 5.49 -13.97 -1.41
N ARG A 112 6.53 -14.56 -0.82
CA ARG A 112 7.20 -15.75 -1.35
C ARG A 112 6.26 -16.96 -1.39
N GLN A 113 5.53 -17.24 -0.30
CA GLN A 113 4.61 -18.38 -0.22
C GLN A 113 3.49 -18.34 -1.26
N PHE A 114 3.01 -17.14 -1.57
CA PHE A 114 1.94 -16.87 -2.52
C PHE A 114 2.47 -16.37 -3.88
N ALA A 115 3.78 -16.46 -4.13
CA ALA A 115 4.53 -15.90 -5.26
C ALA A 115 3.95 -14.56 -5.77
N ILE A 116 3.83 -13.61 -4.86
CA ILE A 116 3.42 -12.24 -5.12
C ILE A 116 4.68 -11.45 -5.48
N ARG A 117 4.63 -10.80 -6.64
CA ARG A 117 5.62 -9.83 -7.07
C ARG A 117 4.98 -8.44 -6.98
N PRO A 118 5.33 -7.62 -5.98
CA PRO A 118 4.69 -6.35 -5.74
C PRO A 118 5.09 -5.30 -6.79
N VAL A 119 4.14 -4.43 -7.13
CA VAL A 119 4.38 -3.14 -7.76
C VAL A 119 4.52 -2.09 -6.66
N ILE A 120 5.64 -1.38 -6.61
CA ILE A 120 5.90 -0.32 -5.63
C ILE A 120 5.56 1.02 -6.29
N LEU A 121 4.52 1.70 -5.79
CA LEU A 121 4.06 2.97 -6.37
C LEU A 121 4.36 4.15 -5.44
N THR A 122 5.31 4.96 -5.87
CA THR A 122 5.77 6.16 -5.16
C THR A 122 5.32 7.44 -5.84
N ARG A 123 5.47 8.58 -5.15
CA ARG A 123 5.17 9.91 -5.65
C ARG A 123 6.13 10.90 -5.02
N ASN A 124 6.40 12.01 -5.69
CA ASN A 124 7.14 13.12 -5.11
C ASN A 124 6.62 13.46 -3.69
N ALA A 125 7.52 13.53 -2.71
CA ALA A 125 7.17 13.69 -1.31
C ALA A 125 6.48 15.05 -1.03
N TYR A 126 6.85 16.11 -1.74
CA TYR A 126 6.22 17.42 -1.58
C TYR A 126 4.76 17.38 -2.06
N ASP A 127 4.53 16.82 -3.25
CA ASP A 127 3.18 16.66 -3.79
C ASP A 127 2.32 15.72 -2.94
N ALA A 128 2.92 14.64 -2.42
CA ALA A 128 2.24 13.72 -1.53
C ALA A 128 1.85 14.40 -0.21
N THR A 129 2.70 15.25 0.35
CA THR A 129 2.40 16.06 1.55
C THR A 129 1.14 16.88 1.34
N VAL A 130 1.13 17.73 0.31
CA VAL A 130 -0.01 18.57 -0.04
C VAL A 130 -1.27 17.73 -0.31
N SER A 131 -1.12 16.64 -1.07
CA SER A 131 -2.25 15.78 -1.42
C SER A 131 -2.83 15.02 -0.23
N LEU A 132 -2.01 14.71 0.79
CA LEU A 132 -2.46 14.08 2.02
C LEU A 132 -3.14 15.10 2.93
N THR A 133 -2.61 16.32 3.04
CA THR A 133 -3.30 17.39 3.77
C THR A 133 -4.66 17.70 3.16
N ASP A 134 -4.77 17.78 1.83
CA ASP A 134 -6.07 17.95 1.15
C ASP A 134 -7.05 16.81 1.46
N HIS A 135 -6.55 15.57 1.58
CA HIS A 135 -7.37 14.41 1.91
C HIS A 135 -7.89 14.49 3.35
N LEU A 136 -7.04 14.87 4.29
CA LEU A 136 -7.41 15.06 5.70
C LEU A 136 -8.46 16.16 5.88
N GLU A 137 -8.42 17.19 5.04
CA GLU A 137 -9.37 18.31 5.10
C GLU A 137 -10.74 18.01 4.49
N ARG A 138 -10.82 17.13 3.49
CA ARG A 138 -12.01 16.98 2.64
C ARG A 138 -12.63 15.59 2.63
N GLU A 139 -11.83 14.56 2.89
CA GLU A 139 -12.24 13.18 2.70
C GLU A 139 -12.32 12.41 4.02
N SER A 140 -11.24 12.35 4.80
CA SER A 140 -11.19 11.59 6.05
C SER A 140 -10.15 12.15 7.03
N PRO A 141 -10.51 12.43 8.30
CA PRO A 141 -9.55 12.81 9.33
C PRO A 141 -8.69 11.62 9.82
N GLU A 142 -9.08 10.40 9.46
CA GLU A 142 -8.39 9.17 9.84
C GLU A 142 -7.75 8.52 8.61
N THR A 143 -6.49 8.14 8.76
CA THR A 143 -5.73 7.42 7.74
C THR A 143 -4.91 6.32 8.40
N PRO A 144 -4.42 5.34 7.62
CA PRO A 144 -3.56 4.28 8.16
C PRO A 144 -2.22 4.79 8.72
N LEU A 145 -1.86 6.05 8.43
CA LEU A 145 -0.62 6.67 8.90
C LEU A 145 -0.81 7.53 10.14
N LEU A 146 -1.90 8.28 10.18
CA LEU A 146 -2.19 9.21 11.27
C LEU A 146 -3.69 9.53 11.36
N ASN A 147 -4.09 9.92 12.57
CA ASN A 147 -5.38 10.52 12.86
C ASN A 147 -5.15 11.95 13.29
N VAL A 148 -5.94 12.88 12.77
CA VAL A 148 -5.78 14.30 13.11
C VAL A 148 -6.52 14.66 14.40
N PRO A 149 -5.98 15.61 15.21
CA PRO A 149 -6.66 16.09 16.41
C PRO A 149 -7.87 16.95 16.03
N ASP A 150 -8.79 17.15 16.98
CA ASP A 150 -10.03 17.90 16.79
C ASP A 150 -9.81 19.34 16.30
N ASP A 151 -8.69 19.96 16.70
CA ASP A 151 -8.33 21.33 16.33
C ASP A 151 -7.70 21.45 14.94
N PHE A 152 -7.50 20.34 14.21
CA PHE A 152 -6.80 20.31 12.92
C PHE A 152 -7.38 21.32 11.92
N MET A 153 -8.70 21.38 11.79
CA MET A 153 -9.37 22.30 10.84
C MET A 153 -9.33 23.77 11.28
N ALA A 154 -9.07 24.04 12.57
CA ALA A 154 -8.89 25.38 13.10
C ALA A 154 -7.46 25.92 12.88
N ARG A 155 -6.50 25.06 12.52
CA ARG A 155 -5.12 25.45 12.27
C ARG A 155 -4.95 26.07 10.88
N GLU A 156 -4.06 27.04 10.80
CA GLU A 156 -3.59 27.57 9.52
C GLU A 156 -3.08 26.45 8.59
N ARG A 157 -3.24 26.62 7.28
CA ARG A 157 -2.84 25.59 6.29
C ARG A 157 -1.38 25.20 6.44
N THR A 158 -0.49 26.15 6.72
CA THR A 158 0.94 25.89 6.97
C THR A 158 1.16 24.94 8.15
N ALA A 159 0.43 25.13 9.25
CA ALA A 159 0.54 24.27 10.44
C ALA A 159 -0.06 22.87 10.19
N ARG A 160 -1.10 22.76 9.36
CA ARG A 160 -1.62 21.46 8.90
C ARG A 160 -0.62 20.71 8.03
N LEU A 161 0.05 21.40 7.10
CA LEU A 161 1.15 20.85 6.31
C LEU A 161 2.30 20.40 7.23
N ASP A 162 2.65 21.22 8.22
CA ASP A 162 3.72 20.87 9.17
C ASP A 162 3.44 19.58 9.92
N MET A 163 2.21 19.41 10.40
CA MET A 163 1.78 18.20 11.08
C MET A 163 1.84 16.97 10.17
N VAL A 164 1.45 17.09 8.89
CA VAL A 164 1.58 15.99 7.92
C VAL A 164 3.05 15.63 7.71
N ILE A 165 3.93 16.63 7.59
CA ILE A 165 5.39 16.41 7.49
C ILE A 165 5.90 15.66 8.72
N ASP A 166 5.48 16.04 9.91
CA ASP A 166 6.03 15.49 11.15
C ASP A 166 5.51 14.07 11.45
N LEU A 167 4.27 13.75 11.05
CA LEU A 167 3.62 12.49 11.41
C LEU A 167 3.55 11.47 10.26
N ALA A 168 3.40 11.92 9.01
CA ALA A 168 3.26 11.02 7.85
C ALA A 168 4.60 10.74 7.17
N LEU A 169 5.38 11.79 6.87
CA LEU A 169 6.57 11.66 6.01
C LEU A 169 7.66 10.75 6.58
N PRO A 170 7.88 10.61 7.91
CA PRO A 170 8.80 9.60 8.43
C PRO A 170 8.44 8.18 7.95
N TRP A 171 7.15 7.87 7.83
CA TRP A 171 6.70 6.60 7.29
C TRP A 171 6.99 6.46 5.78
N TYR A 172 6.89 7.55 5.00
CA TYR A 172 7.22 7.54 3.57
C TYR A 172 8.70 7.24 3.33
N ILE A 173 9.58 7.91 4.10
CA ILE A 173 11.03 7.66 4.05
C ILE A 173 11.32 6.21 4.42
N ARG A 174 10.76 5.74 5.53
CA ARG A 174 10.93 4.34 5.96
C ARG A 174 10.40 3.35 4.93
N PHE A 175 9.26 3.62 4.31
CA PHE A 175 8.69 2.76 3.27
C PHE A 175 9.67 2.57 2.10
N VAL A 176 10.27 3.66 1.60
CA VAL A 176 11.23 3.58 0.51
C VAL A 176 12.51 2.88 0.93
N ALA A 177 13.05 3.20 2.12
CA ALA A 177 14.24 2.54 2.63
C ALA A 177 14.04 1.03 2.82
N ASP A 178 12.92 0.63 3.45
CA ASP A 178 12.61 -0.78 3.66
C ASP A 178 12.44 -1.52 2.31
N TRP A 179 11.82 -0.91 1.30
CA TRP A 179 11.65 -1.52 -0.03
C TRP A 179 12.95 -1.58 -0.84
N ALA A 180 13.81 -0.58 -0.75
CA ALA A 180 15.11 -0.59 -1.41
C ALA A 180 16.01 -1.74 -0.91
N ASP A 181 15.89 -2.11 0.37
CA ASP A 181 16.66 -3.19 1.00
C ASP A 181 15.94 -4.56 1.00
N ALA A 182 14.72 -4.65 0.47
CA ALA A 182 13.86 -5.83 0.66
C ALA A 182 14.39 -7.14 0.05
N GLY A 183 15.31 -7.07 -0.91
CA GLY A 183 15.87 -8.24 -1.60
C GLY A 183 14.82 -9.15 -2.25
N HIS A 184 13.68 -8.58 -2.66
CA HIS A 184 12.53 -9.27 -3.26
C HIS A 184 12.28 -8.72 -4.67
N ASP A 185 11.77 -9.57 -5.57
CA ASP A 185 11.46 -9.13 -6.95
C ASP A 185 10.24 -8.19 -6.96
N TYR A 186 10.44 -6.95 -7.38
CA TYR A 186 9.41 -5.92 -7.43
C TYR A 186 9.56 -5.02 -8.66
N LEU A 187 8.46 -4.38 -9.06
CA LEU A 187 8.46 -3.33 -10.09
C LEU A 187 8.24 -1.97 -9.43
N TRP A 188 9.26 -1.11 -9.46
CA TRP A 188 9.12 0.25 -8.95
C TRP A 188 8.57 1.20 -10.02
N LEU A 189 7.56 1.97 -9.63
CA LEU A 189 6.90 2.97 -10.45
C LEU A 189 6.77 4.29 -9.69
N ARG A 190 6.71 5.37 -10.45
CA ARG A 190 6.41 6.70 -9.94
C ARG A 190 5.08 7.20 -10.47
N TYR A 191 4.37 7.95 -9.63
CA TYR A 191 3.14 8.63 -10.00
C TYR A 191 3.33 9.55 -11.21
N GLU A 192 4.47 10.22 -11.31
CA GLU A 192 4.75 11.12 -12.43
C GLU A 192 4.81 10.34 -13.76
N GLU A 193 5.42 9.15 -13.79
CA GLU A 193 5.43 8.26 -14.97
C GLU A 193 4.01 7.79 -15.33
N LEU A 194 3.17 7.52 -14.33
CA LEU A 194 1.79 7.08 -14.53
C LEU A 194 0.91 8.18 -15.14
N ILE A 195 1.17 9.45 -14.83
CA ILE A 195 0.40 10.57 -15.34
C ILE A 195 0.89 11.01 -16.72
N ASP A 196 2.20 11.03 -16.95
CA ASP A 196 2.82 11.50 -18.20
C ASP A 196 2.87 10.39 -19.28
N GLY A 197 3.20 9.16 -18.89
CA GLY A 197 3.40 8.00 -19.76
C GLY A 197 2.55 6.80 -19.35
N GLY A 198 1.26 7.04 -19.06
CA GLY A 198 0.36 6.07 -18.44
C GLY A 198 0.30 4.71 -19.13
N ALA A 199 0.30 4.66 -20.47
CA ALA A 199 0.23 3.41 -21.23
C ALA A 199 1.47 2.53 -21.03
N ASP A 200 2.66 3.11 -21.07
CA ASP A 200 3.92 2.39 -20.83
C ASP A 200 4.00 1.88 -19.40
N THR A 201 3.55 2.69 -18.43
CA THR A 201 3.47 2.30 -17.03
C THR A 201 2.56 1.09 -16.84
N VAL A 202 1.37 1.09 -17.43
CA VAL A 202 0.44 -0.04 -17.40
C VAL A 202 1.03 -1.27 -18.09
N ARG A 203 1.66 -1.09 -19.26
CA ARG A 203 2.28 -2.18 -20.02
C ARG A 203 3.40 -2.86 -19.22
N ARG A 204 4.21 -2.11 -18.47
CA ARG A 204 5.23 -2.67 -17.55
C ARG A 204 4.61 -3.53 -16.45
N VAL A 205 3.51 -3.09 -15.83
CA VAL A 205 2.80 -3.89 -14.81
C VAL A 205 2.25 -5.18 -15.42
N LEU A 206 1.59 -5.09 -16.57
CA LEU A 206 1.00 -6.26 -17.24
C LEU A 206 2.07 -7.25 -17.66
N ALA A 207 3.17 -6.77 -18.24
CA ALA A 207 4.33 -7.59 -18.62
C ALA A 207 4.94 -8.29 -17.40
N MET A 208 5.10 -7.58 -16.28
CA MET A 208 5.59 -8.17 -15.03
C MET A 208 4.73 -9.37 -14.63
N HIS A 209 3.41 -9.33 -14.81
CA HIS A 209 2.50 -10.39 -14.36
C HIS A 209 2.11 -11.43 -15.43
N ASP A 210 2.74 -11.36 -16.61
CA ASP A 210 2.44 -12.19 -17.78
C ASP A 210 0.97 -12.05 -18.21
N LEU A 211 0.46 -10.82 -18.20
CA LEU A 211 -0.92 -10.49 -18.56
C LEU A 211 -0.95 -9.83 -19.95
N PRO A 212 -1.52 -10.49 -20.98
CA PRO A 212 -1.64 -9.88 -22.29
C PRO A 212 -2.74 -8.81 -22.30
N ALA A 213 -2.47 -7.68 -22.93
CA ALA A 213 -3.48 -6.68 -23.27
C ALA A 213 -3.07 -5.95 -24.56
N GLY A 214 -4.05 -5.60 -25.38
CA GLY A 214 -3.85 -4.74 -26.55
C GLY A 214 -3.66 -3.28 -26.14
N ASP A 215 -2.90 -2.55 -26.94
CA ASP A 215 -2.62 -1.13 -26.70
C ASP A 215 -3.89 -0.28 -26.70
N ASP A 216 -4.83 -0.59 -27.59
CA ASP A 216 -6.15 0.03 -27.68
C ASP A 216 -6.98 -0.14 -26.39
N VAL A 217 -6.90 -1.31 -25.76
CA VAL A 217 -7.56 -1.61 -24.48
C VAL A 217 -6.94 -0.78 -23.35
N ILE A 218 -5.61 -0.69 -23.32
CA ILE A 218 -4.88 0.10 -22.31
C ILE A 218 -5.24 1.59 -22.43
N GLU A 219 -5.20 2.14 -23.64
CA GLU A 219 -5.53 3.55 -23.89
C GLU A 219 -6.99 3.86 -23.53
N THR A 220 -7.91 2.98 -23.92
CA THR A 220 -9.33 3.12 -23.59
C THR A 220 -9.55 3.12 -22.07
N ALA A 221 -8.91 2.20 -21.34
CA ALA A 221 -8.98 2.14 -19.89
C ALA A 221 -8.40 3.40 -19.23
N LEU A 222 -7.29 3.94 -19.75
CA LEU A 222 -6.71 5.20 -19.24
C LEU A 222 -7.67 6.38 -19.39
N ILE A 223 -8.31 6.52 -20.56
CA ILE A 223 -9.30 7.57 -20.82
C ILE A 223 -10.50 7.43 -19.87
N GLN A 224 -11.05 6.23 -19.74
CA GLN A 224 -12.20 5.97 -18.87
C GLN A 224 -11.87 6.14 -17.38
N ALA A 225 -10.65 5.78 -16.97
CA ALA A 225 -10.21 5.95 -15.60
C ALA A 225 -10.10 7.43 -15.21
N ARG A 226 -9.69 8.30 -16.16
CA ARG A 226 -9.61 9.76 -15.99
C ARG A 226 -10.96 10.48 -15.95
N GLY A 227 -12.04 9.84 -16.45
CA GLY A 227 -13.39 10.42 -16.50
C GLY A 227 -13.97 10.89 -15.16
N GLU A 228 -15.11 11.60 -15.21
CA GLU A 228 -15.75 12.28 -14.08
C GLU A 228 -15.90 11.36 -12.85
N GLY A 229 -15.38 11.80 -11.70
CA GLY A 229 -15.41 11.05 -10.43
C GLY A 229 -14.09 10.38 -10.03
N SER A 230 -13.00 10.57 -10.76
CA SER A 230 -11.67 10.14 -10.32
C SER A 230 -11.24 10.89 -9.05
N ARG A 231 -10.85 10.17 -7.99
CA ARG A 231 -10.21 10.75 -6.77
C ARG A 231 -8.83 11.39 -7.04
N LEU A 232 -8.45 11.56 -8.31
CA LEU A 232 -7.35 12.41 -8.72
C LEU A 232 -7.73 13.87 -8.42
N ASN A 233 -7.50 14.29 -7.17
CA ASN A 233 -7.86 15.61 -6.63
C ASN A 233 -7.53 16.77 -7.61
N LYS A 234 -6.38 16.67 -8.30
CA LYS A 234 -6.03 17.54 -9.44
C LYS A 234 -5.29 16.84 -10.58
N GLY A 235 -4.60 15.73 -10.32
CA GLY A 235 -3.88 15.00 -11.37
C GLY A 235 -2.60 15.68 -11.88
N VAL A 236 -2.07 16.67 -11.17
CA VAL A 236 -0.91 17.49 -11.59
C VAL A 236 0.27 17.28 -10.65
N ALA A 237 1.48 17.21 -11.21
CA ALA A 237 2.75 17.19 -10.49
C ALA A 237 3.26 18.63 -10.22
N GLY A 238 4.04 18.82 -9.15
CA GLY A 238 4.74 20.07 -8.84
C GLY A 238 4.03 21.02 -7.87
N ARG A 239 2.81 20.71 -7.41
CA ARG A 239 2.07 21.51 -6.41
C ARG A 239 2.84 21.73 -5.12
N GLY A 240 3.50 20.68 -4.63
CA GLY A 240 4.29 20.74 -3.41
C GLY A 240 5.49 21.67 -3.52
N THR A 241 6.01 21.88 -4.73
CA THR A 241 7.09 22.85 -4.98
C THR A 241 6.58 24.28 -4.83
N GLU A 242 5.32 24.56 -5.15
CA GLU A 242 4.74 25.90 -5.04
C GLU A 242 4.23 26.19 -3.63
N GLU A 243 3.58 25.21 -2.99
CA GLU A 243 2.86 25.41 -1.73
C GLU A 243 3.75 25.30 -0.48
N LEU A 244 4.77 24.43 -0.50
CA LEU A 244 5.65 24.25 0.67
C LEU A 244 6.71 25.34 0.76
N SER A 245 6.93 25.84 1.97
CA SER A 245 8.02 26.77 2.27
C SER A 245 9.40 26.12 2.11
N PRO A 246 10.47 26.89 1.90
CA PRO A 246 11.84 26.36 1.86
C PRO A 246 12.23 25.60 3.13
N ALA A 247 11.77 26.07 4.30
CA ALA A 247 12.03 25.41 5.58
C ALA A 247 11.36 24.03 5.66
N GLN A 248 10.11 23.91 5.18
CA GLN A 248 9.40 22.63 5.11
C GLN A 248 10.09 21.64 4.18
N LYS A 249 10.51 22.08 2.98
CA LYS A 249 11.25 21.23 2.02
C LYS A 249 12.59 20.76 2.59
N THR A 250 13.28 21.64 3.29
CA THR A 250 14.54 21.31 4.00
C THR A 250 14.28 20.25 5.06
N ARG A 251 13.22 20.42 5.87
CA ARG A 251 12.84 19.44 6.90
C ARG A 251 12.49 18.07 6.30
N ILE A 252 11.74 18.04 5.19
CA ILE A 252 11.40 16.79 4.49
C ILE A 252 12.66 16.08 4.00
N ASN A 253 13.59 16.78 3.33
CA ASN A 253 14.86 16.14 2.92
C ASN A 253 15.65 15.63 4.11
N ALA A 254 15.71 16.41 5.20
CA ALA A 254 16.45 16.05 6.39
C ALA A 254 15.95 14.76 7.06
N LEU A 255 14.72 14.29 6.79
CA LEU A 255 14.24 12.99 7.29
C LEU A 255 15.03 11.80 6.71
N THR A 256 15.63 11.95 5.53
CA THR A 256 16.41 10.89 4.85
C THR A 256 17.74 10.58 5.53
N ARG A 257 18.27 11.50 6.37
CA ARG A 257 19.58 11.36 7.06
C ARG A 257 19.73 10.10 7.90
N HIS A 258 18.62 9.48 8.28
CA HIS A 258 18.60 8.26 9.09
C HIS A 258 18.81 6.99 8.26
N TYR A 259 18.88 7.09 6.93
CA TYR A 259 19.06 5.98 5.99
C TYR A 259 20.18 6.29 4.99
N PRO A 260 21.44 6.41 5.46
CA PRO A 260 22.57 6.73 4.59
C PRO A 260 22.74 5.65 3.50
N GLY A 261 22.96 6.09 2.26
CA GLY A 261 23.17 5.21 1.11
C GLY A 261 21.90 4.74 0.39
N VAL A 262 20.71 5.09 0.89
CA VAL A 262 19.44 4.83 0.19
C VAL A 262 19.16 5.92 -0.84
N ASP A 263 18.84 5.53 -2.08
CA ASP A 263 18.39 6.46 -3.12
C ASP A 263 16.91 6.84 -2.92
N PHE A 264 16.67 8.11 -2.61
CA PHE A 264 15.32 8.69 -2.46
C PHE A 264 14.85 9.48 -3.70
N SER A 265 15.50 9.32 -4.85
CA SER A 265 15.11 9.96 -6.12
C SER A 265 13.68 9.60 -6.55
N CYS A 266 13.18 8.41 -6.16
CA CYS A 266 11.80 8.01 -6.37
C CYS A 266 10.76 8.87 -5.61
N LEU A 267 11.18 9.59 -4.57
CA LEU A 267 10.41 10.61 -3.85
C LEU A 267 10.71 12.03 -4.33
N GLY A 268 11.61 12.20 -5.31
CA GLY A 268 12.11 13.49 -5.73
C GLY A 268 12.90 14.23 -4.64
N LEU A 269 13.55 13.48 -3.74
CA LEU A 269 14.41 14.01 -2.69
C LEU A 269 15.87 13.82 -3.06
N ALA A 270 16.72 14.78 -2.69
CA ALA A 270 18.15 14.71 -2.97
C ALA A 270 18.91 13.74 -2.04
N GLY A 271 18.28 13.38 -0.92
CA GLY A 271 18.98 12.78 0.22
C GLY A 271 19.59 13.86 1.12
N ALA A 272 19.88 13.50 2.36
CA ALA A 272 20.69 14.30 3.27
C ALA A 272 22.09 13.71 3.28
N ASP A 273 23.08 14.56 3.04
CA ASP A 273 24.50 14.23 3.20
C ASP A 273 24.84 13.84 4.65
#